data_AF-A0AAX6RK97-F1
#
_entry.id   AF-A0AAX6RK97-F1
#
_cell.length_a   1.000
_cell.length_b   1.000
_cell.length_c   1.000
_cell.angle_alpha   90.00
_cell.angle_beta   90.00
_cell.angle_gamma   90.00
#
_symmetry.space_group_name_H-M   'P 1'
#
loop_
_entity.id
_entity.type
_entity.pdbx_description
1 polymer ?
#
loop_
_entity_poly.entity_id
_entity_poly.type
_entity_poly.pdbx_seq_one_letter_code
_entity_poly.pdbx_strand_id
1 'polypeptide(L)'
;MPPTQAESVIKNIIREIGQECASHGEIVSETLVAFMVKAVVLDPSNGFNIDRTLVKTDVQKLVKLCVTRLLDSKNPSLDTIKMQVYFDMNYTSREDFLEEHHRVLESRLSSVSREITDNRASTREELESLYQKIVSYMLLRSGLGSPTDIKIVRETTAALQSVFPQAELGTFLTLSKMDKECQLKELTTIVTGIRLFNRDCGKGGEGIDDLPAILHEAIPATTQYIDSQLQNTQDQLYHYTAILEKVTKNPLMGKELQQYMIKEALYNMRQYEIFLQIILSDVISCAQEVEMMMKQLAAQLEQLKMTIRSKTAVPTSQVFPIFIALANLWTSFQDETVLISILSNLTTHLEPFLGAHEVLFPEKIMQGLLDDMTVKTDASRIKEHMEYKVHLSDFKKLEWLFPETTENFDKLLIQYRGFCGYTFATTDGLLLPGNPTIGILKHKEKYYTFNTRDAAYSFAENPEKYIDLIKEKAKKHAELIQLLELHQQFETLIPYSQIDT
;
A
#
# COMPACT_ATOMS: atom_id res chain seq x y z
N MET A 1 -0.56 -4.83 29.68
CA MET A 1 -1.65 -4.59 30.66
C MET A 1 -2.70 -5.68 30.46
N PRO A 2 -3.40 -6.17 31.50
CA PRO A 2 -4.54 -7.06 31.26
C PRO A 2 -5.62 -6.31 30.46
N PRO A 3 -6.27 -6.96 29.47
CA PRO A 3 -7.28 -6.30 28.66
C PRO A 3 -8.42 -5.80 29.55
N THR A 4 -8.94 -4.62 29.25
CA THR A 4 -10.08 -4.07 29.99
C THR A 4 -11.28 -5.03 29.87
N GLN A 5 -12.20 -5.02 30.86
CA GLN A 5 -13.39 -5.88 30.82
C GLN A 5 -14.21 -5.69 29.53
N ALA A 6 -14.19 -4.48 28.96
CA ALA A 6 -14.81 -4.15 27.68
C ALA A 6 -14.10 -4.81 26.48
N GLU A 7 -12.76 -4.80 26.43
CA GLU A 7 -11.99 -5.49 25.39
C GLU A 7 -12.24 -7.00 25.39
N SER A 8 -12.34 -7.62 26.57
CA SER A 8 -12.65 -9.05 26.69
C SER A 8 -14.05 -9.38 26.14
N VAL A 9 -15.03 -8.51 26.37
CA VAL A 9 -16.39 -8.67 25.82
C VAL A 9 -16.38 -8.53 24.30
N ILE A 10 -15.70 -7.52 23.76
CA ILE A 10 -15.61 -7.31 22.30
C ILE A 10 -14.90 -8.49 21.61
N LYS A 11 -13.79 -8.99 22.17
CA LYS A 11 -13.11 -10.19 21.63
C LYS A 11 -14.02 -11.42 21.61
N ASN A 12 -14.84 -11.62 22.64
CA ASN A 12 -15.83 -12.70 22.65
C ASN A 12 -16.90 -12.54 21.56
N ILE A 13 -17.38 -11.31 21.35
CA ILE A 13 -18.38 -10.99 20.30
C ILE A 13 -17.78 -11.25 18.91
N ILE A 14 -16.55 -10.80 18.66
CA ILE A 14 -15.85 -11.04 17.39
C ILE A 14 -15.76 -12.53 17.09
N ARG A 15 -15.34 -13.33 18.09
CA ARG A 15 -15.25 -14.78 17.94
C ARG A 15 -16.61 -15.43 17.70
N GLU A 16 -17.66 -14.99 18.40
CA GLU A 16 -19.03 -15.50 18.22
C GLU A 16 -19.54 -15.24 16.79
N ILE A 17 -19.37 -14.02 16.27
CA ILE A 17 -19.73 -13.67 14.89
C ILE A 17 -18.95 -14.51 13.87
N GLY A 18 -17.63 -14.66 14.07
CA GLY A 18 -16.80 -15.48 13.19
C GLY A 18 -17.23 -16.95 13.15
N GLN A 19 -17.58 -17.53 14.30
CA GLN A 19 -18.11 -18.89 14.39
C GLN A 19 -19.47 -19.03 13.72
N GLU A 20 -20.36 -18.05 13.88
CA GLU A 20 -21.67 -18.06 13.24
C GLU A 20 -21.56 -17.94 11.72
N CYS A 21 -20.68 -17.07 11.20
CA CYS A 21 -20.41 -16.99 9.76
C CYS A 21 -19.84 -18.31 9.21
N ALA A 22 -18.88 -18.91 9.92
CA ALA A 22 -18.28 -20.18 9.52
C ALA A 22 -19.31 -21.32 9.49
N SER A 23 -20.30 -21.31 10.40
CA SER A 23 -21.40 -22.29 10.39
C SER A 23 -22.32 -22.15 9.15
N HIS A 24 -22.31 -20.99 8.50
CA HIS A 24 -23.01 -20.72 7.24
C HIS A 24 -22.11 -20.88 6.00
N GLY A 25 -20.86 -21.35 6.18
CA GLY A 25 -19.93 -21.63 5.08
C GLY A 25 -18.99 -20.47 4.71
N GLU A 26 -19.05 -19.34 5.41
CA GLU A 26 -18.23 -18.16 5.13
C GLU A 26 -17.14 -17.99 6.20
N ILE A 27 -15.87 -18.04 5.78
CA ILE A 27 -14.73 -17.83 6.68
C ILE A 27 -14.33 -16.36 6.61
N VAL A 28 -14.44 -15.67 7.75
CA VAL A 28 -14.13 -14.23 7.89
C VAL A 28 -12.99 -14.03 8.88
N SER A 29 -12.09 -13.08 8.59
CA SER A 29 -10.99 -12.72 9.50
C SER A 29 -11.51 -11.95 10.72
N GLU A 30 -10.82 -12.07 11.86
CA GLU A 30 -11.17 -11.30 13.06
C GLU A 30 -11.15 -9.78 12.82
N THR A 31 -10.22 -9.30 11.98
CA THR A 31 -10.12 -7.89 11.59
C THR A 31 -11.36 -7.42 10.82
N LEU A 32 -11.84 -8.21 9.85
CA LEU A 32 -13.05 -7.89 9.10
C LEU A 32 -14.28 -7.87 10.02
N VAL A 33 -14.38 -8.82 10.94
CA VAL A 33 -15.46 -8.86 11.93
C VAL A 33 -15.40 -7.65 12.86
N ALA A 34 -14.20 -7.28 13.35
CA ALA A 34 -14.02 -6.10 14.19
C ALA A 34 -14.45 -4.82 13.47
N PHE A 35 -14.08 -4.67 12.19
CA PHE A 35 -14.54 -3.57 11.35
C PHE A 35 -16.07 -3.57 11.23
N MET A 36 -16.67 -4.72 10.94
CA MET A 36 -18.12 -4.85 10.80
C MET A 36 -18.87 -4.50 12.09
N VAL A 37 -18.34 -4.93 13.25
CA VAL A 37 -18.90 -4.54 14.57
C VAL A 37 -18.89 -3.02 14.71
N LYS A 38 -17.79 -2.36 14.40
CA LYS A 38 -17.68 -0.89 14.45
C LYS A 38 -18.67 -0.22 13.49
N ALA A 39 -18.77 -0.71 12.25
CA ALA A 39 -19.71 -0.21 11.24
C ALA A 39 -21.17 -0.32 11.71
N VAL A 40 -21.57 -1.46 12.28
CA VAL A 40 -22.93 -1.69 12.77
C VAL A 40 -23.27 -0.80 13.97
N VAL A 41 -22.31 -0.60 14.89
CA VAL A 41 -22.49 0.27 16.07
C VAL A 41 -22.56 1.74 15.68
N LEU A 42 -21.79 2.17 14.67
CA LEU A 42 -21.75 3.56 14.21
C LEU A 42 -23.03 3.99 13.47
N ASP A 43 -23.72 3.05 12.80
CA ASP A 43 -24.92 3.32 12.03
C ASP A 43 -26.11 3.71 12.94
N PRO A 44 -26.61 4.96 12.86
CA PRO A 44 -27.69 5.43 13.73
C PRO A 44 -29.00 4.66 13.53
N SER A 45 -29.22 4.04 12.37
CA SER A 45 -30.43 3.25 12.09
C SER A 45 -30.51 1.97 12.92
N ASN A 46 -29.36 1.47 13.40
CA ASN A 46 -29.31 0.31 14.27
C ASN A 46 -29.64 0.66 15.73
N GLY A 47 -29.65 1.94 16.11
CA GLY A 47 -30.09 2.41 17.43
C GLY A 47 -29.19 1.97 18.59
N PHE A 48 -27.90 1.75 18.33
CA PHE A 48 -26.91 1.57 19.41
C PHE A 48 -26.52 2.92 20.00
N ASN A 49 -26.34 2.97 21.32
CA ASN A 49 -25.84 4.15 22.01
C ASN A 49 -24.41 3.87 22.49
N ILE A 50 -23.44 4.62 21.96
CA ILE A 50 -22.01 4.46 22.22
C ILE A 50 -21.67 4.72 23.71
N ASP A 51 -22.47 5.55 24.40
CA ASP A 51 -22.23 5.95 25.79
C ASP A 51 -22.83 4.96 26.81
N ARG A 52 -23.52 3.91 26.36
CA ARG A 52 -24.19 2.93 27.22
C ARG A 52 -23.50 1.57 27.18
N THR A 53 -23.32 0.95 28.34
CA THR A 53 -22.85 -0.45 28.42
C THR A 53 -23.84 -1.39 27.72
N LEU A 54 -23.32 -2.25 26.82
CA LEU A 54 -24.09 -3.25 26.10
C LEU A 54 -24.71 -4.27 27.07
N VAL A 55 -26.03 -4.46 27.00
CA VAL A 55 -26.70 -5.58 27.68
C VAL A 55 -26.77 -6.81 26.77
N LYS A 56 -27.10 -7.98 27.33
CA LYS A 56 -27.14 -9.26 26.58
C LYS A 56 -28.01 -9.20 25.31
N THR A 57 -29.14 -8.49 25.35
CA THR A 57 -30.01 -8.29 24.18
C THR A 57 -29.37 -7.43 23.11
N ASP A 58 -28.56 -6.44 23.49
CA ASP A 58 -27.82 -5.59 22.55
C ASP A 58 -26.74 -6.39 21.85
N VAL A 59 -26.05 -7.28 22.59
CA VAL A 59 -25.05 -8.20 22.02
C VAL A 59 -25.69 -9.14 21.01
N GLN A 60 -26.82 -9.77 21.33
CA GLN A 60 -27.53 -10.64 20.39
C GLN A 60 -27.98 -9.91 19.13
N LYS A 61 -28.46 -8.67 19.28
CA LYS A 61 -28.82 -7.81 18.14
C LYS A 61 -27.60 -7.47 17.29
N LEU A 62 -26.49 -7.12 17.92
CA LEU A 62 -25.22 -6.79 17.25
C LEU A 62 -24.70 -7.98 16.45
N VAL A 63 -24.61 -9.16 17.06
CA VAL A 63 -24.18 -10.40 16.41
C VAL A 63 -25.05 -10.66 15.18
N LYS A 64 -26.38 -10.65 15.33
CA LYS A 64 -27.32 -10.87 14.22
C LYS A 64 -27.12 -9.88 13.07
N LEU A 65 -26.97 -8.59 13.36
CA LEU A 65 -26.76 -7.56 12.34
C LEU A 65 -25.43 -7.74 11.61
N CYS A 66 -24.34 -8.01 12.34
CA CYS A 66 -23.04 -8.26 11.76
C CYS A 66 -23.04 -9.51 10.87
N VAL A 67 -23.59 -10.63 11.35
CA VAL A 67 -23.69 -11.88 10.58
C VAL A 67 -24.53 -11.68 9.32
N THR A 68 -25.67 -10.99 9.43
CA THR A 68 -26.51 -10.69 8.26
C THR A 68 -25.74 -9.89 7.20
N ARG A 69 -24.97 -8.88 7.62
CA ARG A 69 -24.15 -8.07 6.68
C ARG A 69 -22.97 -8.86 6.12
N LEU A 70 -22.31 -9.71 6.91
CA LEU A 70 -21.14 -10.50 6.46
C LEU A 70 -21.51 -11.64 5.51
N LEU A 71 -22.74 -12.15 5.59
CA LEU A 71 -23.26 -13.18 4.70
C LEU A 71 -23.90 -12.61 3.41
N ASP A 72 -24.02 -11.29 3.29
CA ASP A 72 -24.57 -10.61 2.11
C ASP A 72 -23.51 -10.50 0.99
N SER A 73 -23.09 -11.64 0.45
CA SER A 73 -22.00 -11.76 -0.53
C SER A 73 -22.29 -11.16 -1.90
N LYS A 74 -23.50 -10.65 -2.13
CA LYS A 74 -23.90 -9.99 -3.39
C LYS A 74 -23.88 -8.46 -3.29
N ASN A 75 -23.55 -7.93 -2.11
CA ASN A 75 -23.62 -6.52 -1.83
C ASN A 75 -22.26 -5.84 -2.05
N PRO A 76 -22.14 -4.93 -3.03
CA PRO A 76 -20.88 -4.25 -3.31
C PRO A 76 -20.31 -3.46 -2.12
N SER A 77 -21.16 -3.07 -1.17
CA SER A 77 -20.73 -2.43 0.09
C SER A 77 -19.83 -3.37 0.90
N LEU A 78 -20.22 -4.65 1.05
CA LEU A 78 -19.42 -5.64 1.76
C LEU A 78 -18.10 -5.89 1.02
N ASP A 79 -18.13 -5.99 -0.31
CA ASP A 79 -16.93 -6.19 -1.11
C ASP A 79 -15.96 -5.00 -0.97
N THR A 80 -16.50 -3.78 -0.92
CA THR A 80 -15.69 -2.57 -0.68
C THR A 80 -15.02 -2.62 0.70
N ILE A 81 -15.76 -3.03 1.74
CA ILE A 81 -15.21 -3.17 3.10
C ILE A 81 -14.15 -4.28 3.15
N LYS A 82 -14.38 -5.42 2.50
CA LYS A 82 -13.39 -6.51 2.41
C LYS A 82 -12.12 -6.04 1.71
N MET A 83 -12.26 -5.31 0.60
CA MET A 83 -11.15 -4.74 -0.15
C MET A 83 -10.36 -3.73 0.69
N GLN A 84 -11.06 -2.87 1.42
CA GLN A 84 -10.48 -1.90 2.36
C GLN A 84 -9.67 -2.56 3.47
N VAL A 85 -10.27 -3.53 4.18
CA VAL A 85 -9.58 -4.30 5.23
C VAL A 85 -8.39 -5.08 4.67
N TYR A 86 -8.55 -5.68 3.49
CA TYR A 86 -7.46 -6.38 2.82
C TYR A 86 -6.30 -5.44 2.50
N PHE A 87 -6.58 -4.28 1.93
CA PHE A 87 -5.55 -3.29 1.60
C PHE A 87 -4.85 -2.79 2.87
N ASP A 88 -5.59 -2.42 3.92
CA ASP A 88 -5.01 -1.95 5.19
C ASP A 88 -4.12 -3.00 5.88
N MET A 89 -4.42 -4.29 5.70
CA MET A 89 -3.64 -5.38 6.29
C MET A 89 -2.39 -5.75 5.49
N ASN A 90 -2.38 -5.49 4.18
CA ASN A 90 -1.35 -6.01 3.27
C ASN A 90 -0.50 -4.91 2.59
N TYR A 91 -0.97 -3.66 2.61
CA TYR A 91 -0.24 -2.51 2.13
C TYR A 91 0.38 -1.74 3.29
N THR A 92 1.64 -1.36 3.15
CA THR A 92 2.35 -0.48 4.09
C THR A 92 3.23 0.48 3.30
N SER A 93 3.69 1.55 3.95
CA SER A 93 4.60 2.50 3.30
C SER A 93 5.89 1.79 2.86
N ARG A 94 6.51 2.31 1.80
CA ARG A 94 7.79 1.80 1.29
C ARG A 94 8.87 1.73 2.38
N GLU A 95 8.95 2.73 3.25
CA GLU A 95 9.93 2.78 4.34
C GLU A 95 9.68 1.67 5.37
N ASP A 96 8.45 1.57 5.88
CA ASP A 96 8.06 0.55 6.85
C ASP A 96 8.22 -0.87 6.29
N PHE A 97 7.91 -1.04 4.99
CA PHE A 97 8.08 -2.32 4.31
C PHE A 97 9.55 -2.77 4.31
N LEU A 98 10.46 -1.87 3.88
CA LEU A 98 11.88 -2.20 3.76
C LEU A 98 12.52 -2.45 5.12
N GLU A 99 12.13 -1.68 6.15
CA GLU A 99 12.58 -1.91 7.52
C GLU A 99 12.15 -3.31 8.00
N GLU A 100 10.89 -3.68 7.82
CA GLU A 100 10.39 -5.00 8.20
C GLU A 100 11.06 -6.12 7.41
N HIS A 101 11.23 -5.94 6.10
CA HIS A 101 11.91 -6.90 5.24
C HIS A 101 13.34 -7.18 5.71
N HIS A 102 14.13 -6.15 5.98
CA HIS A 102 15.49 -6.29 6.50
C HIS A 102 15.51 -6.91 7.89
N ARG A 103 14.56 -6.56 8.77
CA ARG A 103 14.40 -7.19 10.09
C ARG A 103 14.15 -8.70 9.99
N VAL A 104 13.27 -9.13 9.09
CA VAL A 104 12.97 -10.54 8.85
C VAL A 104 14.18 -11.28 8.29
N LEU A 105 14.92 -10.69 7.35
CA LEU A 105 16.16 -11.27 6.82
C LEU A 105 17.21 -11.47 7.90
N GLU A 106 17.46 -10.46 8.74
CA GLU A 106 18.43 -10.56 9.85
C GLU A 106 17.97 -11.59 10.90
N SER A 107 16.68 -11.67 11.20
CA SER A 107 16.10 -12.70 12.07
C SER A 107 16.36 -14.11 11.56
N ARG A 108 16.17 -14.35 10.25
CA ARG A 108 16.45 -15.65 9.61
C ARG A 108 17.92 -16.04 9.68
N LEU A 109 18.83 -15.05 9.66
CA LEU A 109 20.27 -15.26 9.73
C LEU A 109 20.81 -15.39 11.16
N SER A 110 20.00 -15.09 12.18
CA SER A 110 20.42 -15.04 13.58
C SER A 110 21.01 -16.36 14.10
N SER A 111 20.46 -17.49 13.68
CA SER A 111 20.94 -18.83 14.08
C SER A 111 22.35 -19.10 13.56
N VAL A 112 22.56 -18.88 12.26
CA VAL A 112 23.86 -19.07 11.59
C VAL A 112 24.90 -18.08 12.12
N SER A 113 24.51 -16.81 12.31
CA SER A 113 25.37 -15.79 12.93
C SER A 113 25.83 -16.22 14.34
N ARG A 114 24.89 -16.71 15.16
CA ARG A 114 25.19 -17.22 16.50
C ARG A 114 26.16 -18.40 16.47
N GLU A 115 25.97 -19.34 15.56
CA GLU A 115 26.89 -20.49 15.41
C GLU A 115 28.33 -20.09 15.07
N ILE A 116 28.51 -19.00 14.32
CA ILE A 116 29.84 -18.47 13.96
C ILE A 116 30.44 -17.69 15.12
N THR A 117 29.64 -16.82 15.76
CA THR A 117 30.12 -15.89 16.79
C THR A 117 30.43 -16.58 18.13
N ASP A 118 29.65 -17.61 18.48
CA ASP A 118 29.83 -18.43 19.68
C ASP A 118 30.87 -19.55 19.46
N ASN A 119 31.39 -19.73 18.25
CA ASN A 119 32.38 -20.76 17.93
C ASN A 119 33.69 -20.56 18.71
N ARG A 120 34.33 -21.68 19.08
CA ARG A 120 35.60 -21.74 19.83
C ARG A 120 36.57 -22.73 19.18
N ALA A 121 36.62 -22.75 17.85
CA ALA A 121 37.51 -23.60 17.07
C ALA A 121 38.97 -23.44 17.52
N SER A 122 39.64 -24.57 17.69
CA SER A 122 41.02 -24.65 18.18
C SER A 122 41.90 -25.55 17.32
N THR A 123 41.30 -26.54 16.65
CA THR A 123 41.99 -27.41 15.69
C THR A 123 41.90 -26.86 14.27
N ARG A 124 42.79 -27.34 13.40
CA ARG A 124 42.78 -26.97 11.97
C ARG A 124 41.45 -27.33 11.30
N GLU A 125 40.93 -28.52 11.58
CA GLU A 125 39.66 -29.01 11.02
C GLU A 125 38.47 -28.16 11.48
N GLU A 126 38.46 -27.74 12.75
CA GLU A 126 37.43 -26.84 13.29
C GLU A 126 37.51 -25.44 12.66
N LEU A 127 38.72 -24.91 12.42
CA LEU A 127 38.92 -23.62 11.75
C LEU A 127 38.47 -23.67 10.29
N GLU A 128 38.75 -24.76 9.58
CA GLU A 128 38.27 -24.99 8.21
C GLU A 128 36.74 -25.05 8.18
N SER A 129 36.12 -25.76 9.13
CA SER A 129 34.65 -25.80 9.27
C SER A 129 34.05 -24.43 9.59
N LEU A 130 34.67 -23.66 10.49
CA LEU A 130 34.23 -22.30 10.80
C LEU A 130 34.28 -21.39 9.56
N TYR A 131 35.35 -21.49 8.76
CA TYR A 131 35.47 -20.71 7.53
C TYR A 131 34.36 -21.05 6.52
N GLN A 132 34.00 -22.33 6.38
CA GLN A 132 32.87 -22.76 5.54
C GLN A 132 31.53 -22.19 6.03
N LYS A 133 31.32 -22.13 7.36
CA LYS A 133 30.13 -21.48 7.94
C LYS A 133 30.08 -19.99 7.62
N ILE A 134 31.21 -19.28 7.70
CA ILE A 134 31.32 -17.86 7.33
C ILE A 134 30.94 -17.66 5.86
N VAL A 135 31.47 -18.49 4.95
CA VAL A 135 31.11 -18.42 3.52
C VAL A 135 29.61 -18.68 3.30
N SER A 136 29.04 -19.67 4.02
CA SER A 136 27.61 -19.97 3.94
C SER A 136 26.75 -18.81 4.42
N TYR A 137 27.12 -18.16 5.53
CA TYR A 137 26.47 -16.95 6.03
C TYR A 137 26.52 -15.82 5.00
N MET A 138 27.67 -15.58 4.37
CA MET A 138 27.82 -14.54 3.35
C MET A 138 26.93 -14.78 2.14
N LEU A 139 26.80 -16.02 1.69
CA LEU A 139 25.91 -16.39 0.58
C LEU A 139 24.44 -16.15 0.94
N LEU A 140 24.03 -16.61 2.12
CA LEU A 140 22.65 -16.41 2.60
C LEU A 140 22.31 -14.92 2.78
N ARG A 141 23.25 -14.11 3.28
CA ARG A 141 23.04 -12.68 3.52
C ARG A 141 23.10 -11.83 2.25
N SER A 142 24.00 -12.15 1.32
CA SER A 142 24.15 -11.41 0.06
C SER A 142 23.10 -11.77 -0.99
N GLY A 143 22.47 -12.94 -0.88
CA GLY A 143 21.54 -13.46 -1.89
C GLY A 143 22.21 -13.77 -3.23
N LEU A 144 23.54 -13.84 -3.31
CA LEU A 144 24.31 -14.10 -4.54
C LEU A 144 24.48 -15.61 -4.82
N GLY A 145 23.40 -16.38 -4.67
CA GLY A 145 23.34 -17.80 -4.97
C GLY A 145 23.34 -18.74 -3.76
N SER A 146 23.21 -20.04 -4.02
CA SER A 146 23.00 -21.06 -2.99
C SER A 146 24.29 -21.52 -2.31
N PRO A 147 24.30 -21.70 -0.97
CA PRO A 147 25.43 -22.31 -0.26
C PRO A 147 25.63 -23.81 -0.57
N THR A 148 24.70 -24.43 -1.31
CA THR A 148 24.83 -25.83 -1.76
C THR A 148 25.57 -25.98 -3.08
N ASP A 149 25.76 -24.89 -3.84
CA ASP A 149 26.47 -24.93 -5.12
C ASP A 149 27.98 -24.75 -4.91
N ILE A 150 28.74 -25.80 -5.25
CA ILE A 150 30.19 -25.86 -5.07
C ILE A 150 30.91 -24.75 -5.85
N LYS A 151 30.44 -24.37 -7.05
CA LYS A 151 31.08 -23.30 -7.84
C LYS A 151 30.92 -21.95 -7.16
N ILE A 152 29.70 -21.65 -6.72
CA ILE A 152 29.34 -20.40 -6.02
C ILE A 152 30.12 -20.29 -4.69
N VAL A 153 30.19 -21.40 -3.93
CA VAL A 153 30.97 -21.48 -2.70
C VAL A 153 32.45 -21.24 -2.96
N ARG A 154 33.02 -21.81 -4.03
CA ARG A 154 34.44 -21.60 -4.40
C ARG A 154 34.73 -20.16 -4.78
N GLU A 155 33.88 -19.53 -5.59
CA GLU A 155 34.04 -18.11 -5.97
C GLU A 155 33.96 -17.20 -4.75
N THR A 156 33.00 -17.45 -3.85
CA THR A 156 32.83 -16.67 -2.63
C THR A 156 33.99 -16.89 -1.67
N THR A 157 34.49 -18.12 -1.56
CA THR A 157 35.68 -18.45 -0.77
C THR A 157 36.91 -17.71 -1.32
N ALA A 158 37.11 -17.67 -2.64
CA ALA A 158 38.23 -16.95 -3.25
C ALA A 158 38.13 -15.43 -3.02
N ALA A 159 36.93 -14.87 -3.14
CA ALA A 159 36.69 -13.45 -2.83
C ALA A 159 36.95 -13.15 -1.34
N LEU A 160 36.48 -14.01 -0.43
CA LEU A 160 36.73 -13.87 1.00
C LEU A 160 38.22 -13.99 1.33
N GLN A 161 38.93 -14.96 0.76
CA GLN A 161 40.37 -15.13 0.98
C GLN A 161 41.19 -13.91 0.53
N SER A 162 40.69 -13.13 -0.43
CA SER A 162 41.38 -11.91 -0.88
C SER A 162 41.35 -10.77 0.14
N VAL A 163 40.39 -10.78 1.08
CA VAL A 163 40.21 -9.73 2.10
C VAL A 163 40.34 -10.24 3.54
N PHE A 164 40.11 -11.53 3.75
CA PHE A 164 40.13 -12.22 5.05
C PHE A 164 40.71 -13.63 4.87
N PRO A 165 42.05 -13.77 4.82
CA PRO A 165 42.72 -15.06 4.75
C PRO A 165 42.42 -15.93 5.98
N GLN A 166 42.52 -17.25 5.85
CA GLN A 166 42.29 -18.18 6.97
C GLN A 166 43.20 -17.92 8.19
N ALA A 167 44.39 -17.34 7.99
CA ALA A 167 45.29 -16.95 9.08
C ALA A 167 44.66 -15.91 10.04
N GLU A 168 43.72 -15.09 9.55
CA GLU A 168 43.05 -14.05 10.35
C GLU A 168 41.91 -14.61 11.23
N LEU A 169 41.56 -15.90 11.09
CA LEU A 169 40.55 -16.55 11.94
C LEU A 169 40.94 -16.53 13.42
N GLY A 170 42.23 -16.63 13.72
CA GLY A 170 42.73 -16.55 15.09
C GLY A 170 42.37 -15.21 15.73
N THR A 171 42.63 -14.11 15.03
CA THR A 171 42.25 -12.74 15.45
C THR A 171 40.73 -12.61 15.58
N PHE A 172 39.97 -13.06 14.58
CA PHE A 172 38.51 -13.05 14.60
C PHE A 172 37.94 -13.72 15.86
N LEU A 173 38.46 -14.90 16.24
CA LEU A 173 37.99 -15.65 17.40
C LEU A 173 38.16 -14.90 18.74
N THR A 174 39.14 -13.99 18.83
CA THR A 174 39.40 -13.18 20.03
C THR A 174 38.46 -11.99 20.20
N LEU A 175 37.73 -11.61 19.15
CA LEU A 175 36.81 -10.48 19.18
C LEU A 175 35.60 -10.73 20.08
N SER A 176 34.98 -9.65 20.54
CA SER A 176 33.68 -9.71 21.22
C SER A 176 32.59 -10.22 20.27
N LYS A 177 31.47 -10.71 20.81
CA LYS A 177 30.35 -11.17 19.99
C LYS A 177 29.86 -10.07 19.02
N MET A 178 29.69 -8.86 19.54
CA MET A 178 29.25 -7.70 18.75
C MET A 178 30.25 -7.36 17.64
N ASP A 179 31.55 -7.40 17.94
CA ASP A 179 32.58 -7.11 16.94
C ASP A 179 32.66 -8.19 15.87
N LYS A 180 32.46 -9.47 16.23
CA LYS A 180 32.34 -10.57 15.25
C LYS A 180 31.15 -10.36 14.31
N GLU A 181 29.99 -9.98 14.86
CA GLU A 181 28.79 -9.69 14.06
C GLU A 181 29.03 -8.51 13.11
N CYS A 182 29.62 -7.42 13.58
CA CYS A 182 30.00 -6.28 12.75
C CYS A 182 30.98 -6.68 11.65
N GLN A 183 32.04 -7.44 11.98
CA GLN A 183 33.04 -7.88 11.01
C GLN A 183 32.44 -8.83 9.96
N LEU A 184 31.52 -9.73 10.34
CA LEU A 184 30.81 -10.59 9.39
C LEU A 184 29.99 -9.77 8.40
N LYS A 185 29.29 -8.74 8.87
CA LYS A 185 28.50 -7.84 8.01
C LYS A 185 29.39 -7.08 7.04
N GLU A 186 30.48 -6.49 7.54
CA GLU A 186 31.45 -5.74 6.72
C GLU A 186 32.10 -6.63 5.65
N LEU A 187 32.61 -7.80 6.04
CA LEU A 187 33.20 -8.76 5.11
C LEU A 187 32.19 -9.23 4.07
N THR A 188 30.93 -9.45 4.46
CA THR A 188 29.86 -9.80 3.51
C THR A 188 29.72 -8.70 2.46
N THR A 189 29.60 -7.44 2.88
CA THR A 189 29.43 -6.31 1.97
C THR A 189 30.61 -6.18 0.99
N ILE A 190 31.85 -6.30 1.47
CA ILE A 190 33.04 -6.22 0.61
C ILE A 190 33.08 -7.40 -0.38
N VAL A 191 32.84 -8.62 0.10
CA VAL A 191 32.85 -9.84 -0.74
C VAL A 191 31.75 -9.80 -1.80
N THR A 192 30.55 -9.31 -1.47
CA THR A 192 29.47 -9.06 -2.42
C THR A 192 29.94 -8.14 -3.54
N GLY A 193 30.55 -7.00 -3.20
CA GLY A 193 31.10 -6.07 -4.20
C GLY A 193 32.16 -6.69 -5.11
N ILE A 194 33.07 -7.50 -4.55
CA ILE A 194 34.10 -8.22 -5.32
C ILE A 194 33.45 -9.20 -6.29
N ARG A 195 32.45 -9.97 -5.85
CA ARG A 195 31.75 -10.92 -6.72
C ARG A 195 31.00 -10.23 -7.86
N LEU A 196 30.35 -9.10 -7.59
CA LEU A 196 29.67 -8.29 -8.61
C LEU A 196 30.65 -7.74 -9.65
N PHE A 197 31.80 -7.24 -9.22
CA PHE A 197 32.84 -6.79 -10.14
C PHE A 197 33.43 -7.92 -10.98
N ASN A 198 33.66 -9.09 -10.37
CA ASN A 198 34.14 -10.27 -11.10
C ASN A 198 33.15 -10.74 -12.15
N ARG A 199 31.84 -10.64 -11.86
CA ARG A 199 30.76 -10.88 -12.84
C ARG A 199 30.89 -9.93 -14.04
N ASP A 200 30.97 -8.63 -13.79
CA ASP A 200 31.09 -7.61 -14.83
C ASP A 200 32.39 -7.76 -15.66
N CYS A 201 33.46 -8.28 -15.07
CA CYS A 201 34.70 -8.61 -15.80
C CYS A 201 34.64 -9.94 -16.59
N GLY A 202 33.55 -10.72 -16.50
CA GLY A 202 33.44 -12.05 -17.10
C GLY A 202 34.37 -13.11 -16.47
N LYS A 203 34.79 -12.89 -15.22
CA LYS A 203 35.75 -13.76 -14.49
C LYS A 203 35.10 -14.56 -13.35
N GLY A 204 33.77 -14.52 -13.25
CA GLY A 204 32.97 -15.20 -12.24
C GLY A 204 31.53 -14.72 -12.32
N GLY A 205 30.80 -14.81 -11.21
CA GLY A 205 29.42 -14.36 -11.11
C GLY A 205 28.39 -15.46 -11.37
N GLU A 206 28.80 -16.73 -11.29
CA GLU A 206 27.89 -17.86 -11.31
C GLU A 206 26.85 -17.71 -10.18
N GLY A 207 25.57 -17.91 -10.53
CA GLY A 207 24.44 -17.80 -9.60
C GLY A 207 24.07 -16.38 -9.16
N ILE A 208 24.61 -15.33 -9.82
CA ILE A 208 24.15 -13.96 -9.61
C ILE A 208 23.14 -13.59 -10.71
N ASP A 209 21.88 -13.46 -10.34
CA ASP A 209 20.81 -13.02 -11.25
C ASP A 209 21.05 -11.61 -11.80
N ASP A 210 20.54 -11.33 -12.99
CA ASP A 210 20.58 -9.99 -13.57
C ASP A 210 19.39 -9.16 -13.08
N LEU A 211 19.42 -8.77 -11.80
CA LEU A 211 18.36 -7.96 -11.18
C LEU A 211 18.04 -6.68 -11.98
N PRO A 212 19.03 -5.92 -12.51
CA PRO A 212 18.73 -4.80 -13.41
C PRO A 212 17.86 -5.18 -14.61
N ALA A 213 18.18 -6.28 -15.30
CA ALA A 213 17.39 -6.73 -16.45
C ALA A 213 16.00 -7.24 -16.02
N ILE A 214 15.91 -8.00 -14.93
CA ILE A 214 14.64 -8.50 -14.37
C ILE A 214 13.72 -7.32 -14.03
N LEU A 215 14.22 -6.30 -13.35
CA LEU A 215 13.45 -5.11 -12.99
C LEU A 215 13.05 -4.28 -14.21
N HIS A 216 13.94 -4.16 -15.20
CA HIS A 216 13.66 -3.46 -16.45
C HIS A 216 12.53 -4.12 -17.26
N GLU A 217 12.26 -5.41 -17.06
CA GLU A 217 11.11 -6.11 -17.64
C GLU A 217 9.87 -6.10 -16.73
N ALA A 218 10.06 -6.42 -15.45
CA ALA A 218 8.98 -6.58 -14.47
C ALA A 218 8.23 -5.26 -14.19
N ILE A 219 8.94 -4.13 -14.11
CA ILE A 219 8.35 -2.83 -13.83
C ILE A 219 7.39 -2.42 -14.96
N PRO A 220 7.80 -2.33 -16.24
CA PRO A 220 6.88 -2.01 -17.33
C PRO A 220 5.71 -2.97 -17.45
N ALA A 221 5.92 -4.28 -17.25
CA ALA A 221 4.85 -5.26 -17.28
C ALA A 221 3.80 -5.00 -16.17
N THR A 222 4.26 -4.69 -14.96
CA THR A 222 3.39 -4.37 -13.83
C THR A 222 2.66 -3.04 -14.04
N THR A 223 3.34 -2.01 -14.54
CA THR A 223 2.71 -0.72 -14.89
C THR A 223 1.61 -0.92 -15.92
N GLN A 224 1.88 -1.62 -17.03
CA GLN A 224 0.90 -1.88 -18.08
C GLN A 224 -0.30 -2.67 -17.58
N TYR A 225 -0.08 -3.63 -16.70
CA TYR A 225 -1.16 -4.39 -16.06
C TYR A 225 -2.06 -3.47 -15.23
N ILE A 226 -1.48 -2.64 -14.37
CA ILE A 226 -2.25 -1.70 -13.53
C ILE A 226 -2.97 -0.65 -14.39
N ASP A 227 -2.32 -0.10 -15.42
CA ASP A 227 -2.94 0.87 -16.34
C ASP A 227 -4.15 0.27 -17.06
N SER A 228 -4.05 -0.99 -17.50
CA SER A 228 -5.20 -1.69 -18.11
C SER A 228 -6.35 -1.88 -17.11
N GLN A 229 -6.06 -2.22 -15.85
CA GLN A 229 -7.08 -2.35 -14.82
C GLN A 229 -7.72 -1.00 -14.48
N LEU A 230 -6.94 0.08 -14.42
CA LEU A 230 -7.42 1.44 -14.22
C LEU A 230 -8.36 1.87 -15.35
N GLN A 231 -7.98 1.63 -16.61
CA GLN A 231 -8.83 1.97 -17.75
C GLN A 231 -10.18 1.25 -17.70
N ASN A 232 -10.17 -0.07 -17.47
CA ASN A 232 -11.39 -0.88 -17.34
C ASN A 232 -12.28 -0.39 -16.19
N THR A 233 -11.66 -0.09 -15.05
CA THR A 233 -12.34 0.43 -13.85
C THR A 233 -13.00 1.78 -14.14
N GLN A 234 -12.27 2.70 -14.77
CA GLN A 234 -12.74 4.03 -15.10
C GLN A 234 -13.92 3.99 -16.07
N ASP A 235 -13.88 3.15 -17.10
CA ASP A 235 -14.99 3.00 -18.04
C ASP A 235 -16.29 2.59 -17.33
N GLN A 236 -16.24 1.61 -16.43
CA GLN A 236 -17.39 1.17 -15.64
C GLN A 236 -17.86 2.25 -14.65
N LEU A 237 -16.93 2.90 -13.98
CA LEU A 237 -17.20 3.98 -13.04
C LEU A 237 -17.87 5.18 -13.71
N TYR A 238 -17.50 5.52 -14.94
CA TYR A 238 -18.16 6.57 -15.72
C TYR A 238 -19.59 6.19 -16.08
N HIS A 239 -19.86 4.91 -16.37
CA HIS A 239 -21.22 4.41 -16.59
C HIS A 239 -22.09 4.58 -15.34
N TYR A 240 -21.64 4.10 -14.17
CA TYR A 240 -22.39 4.23 -12.92
C TYR A 240 -22.63 5.69 -12.55
N THR A 241 -21.62 6.54 -12.73
CA THR A 241 -21.74 7.98 -12.47
C THR A 241 -22.81 8.60 -13.38
N ALA A 242 -22.80 8.31 -14.68
CA ALA A 242 -23.79 8.83 -15.61
C ALA A 242 -25.21 8.39 -15.24
N ILE A 243 -25.41 7.11 -14.91
CA ILE A 243 -26.72 6.57 -14.48
C ILE A 243 -27.23 7.32 -13.24
N LEU A 244 -26.38 7.52 -12.23
CA LEU A 244 -26.75 8.24 -11.01
C LEU A 244 -27.03 9.73 -11.24
N GLU A 245 -26.32 10.38 -12.18
CA GLU A 245 -26.61 11.75 -12.61
C GLU A 245 -28.02 11.86 -13.24
N LYS A 246 -28.45 10.84 -14.01
CA LYS A 246 -29.81 10.76 -14.58
C LYS A 246 -30.87 10.50 -13.50
N VAL A 247 -30.60 9.57 -12.58
CA VAL A 247 -31.49 9.27 -11.44
C VAL A 247 -31.73 10.51 -10.57
N THR A 248 -30.70 11.32 -10.35
CA THR A 248 -30.81 12.56 -9.56
C THR A 248 -31.79 13.56 -10.21
N LYS A 249 -31.90 13.56 -11.54
CA LYS A 249 -32.84 14.39 -12.30
C LYS A 249 -34.24 13.78 -12.39
N ASN A 250 -34.39 12.47 -12.18
CA ASN A 250 -35.66 11.75 -12.23
C ASN A 250 -35.81 10.79 -11.04
N PRO A 251 -36.37 11.26 -9.90
CA PRO A 251 -36.50 10.45 -8.68
C PRO A 251 -37.36 9.19 -8.82
N LEU A 252 -38.25 9.11 -9.82
CA LEU A 252 -39.05 7.91 -10.08
C LEU A 252 -38.18 6.75 -10.56
N MET A 253 -37.21 7.02 -11.45
CA MET A 253 -36.21 6.03 -11.88
C MET A 253 -35.36 5.55 -10.71
N GLY A 254 -35.09 6.41 -9.72
CA GLY A 254 -34.31 6.03 -8.54
C GLY A 254 -34.94 4.89 -7.73
N LYS A 255 -36.28 4.83 -7.65
CA LYS A 255 -36.98 3.73 -6.97
C LYS A 255 -36.90 2.42 -7.75
N GLU A 256 -36.98 2.49 -9.07
CA GLU A 256 -36.87 1.31 -9.94
C GLU A 256 -35.45 0.74 -9.92
N LEU A 257 -34.45 1.60 -9.81
CA LEU A 257 -33.04 1.22 -9.84
C LEU A 257 -32.44 0.88 -8.48
N GLN A 258 -33.20 1.04 -7.39
CA GLN A 258 -32.74 0.78 -6.03
C GLN A 258 -32.24 -0.66 -5.84
N GLN A 259 -32.83 -1.63 -6.55
CA GLN A 259 -32.43 -3.04 -6.49
C GLN A 259 -31.02 -3.32 -7.02
N TYR A 260 -30.46 -2.43 -7.84
CA TYR A 260 -29.16 -2.63 -8.48
C TYR A 260 -27.98 -2.10 -7.66
N MET A 261 -28.22 -1.41 -6.54
CA MET A 261 -27.14 -0.95 -5.64
C MET A 261 -26.04 -0.14 -6.34
N ILE A 262 -26.44 0.70 -7.32
CA ILE A 262 -25.51 1.42 -8.21
C ILE A 262 -24.58 2.35 -7.43
N LYS A 263 -25.03 2.88 -6.30
CA LYS A 263 -24.21 3.75 -5.45
C LYS A 263 -23.11 2.97 -4.77
N GLU A 264 -23.45 1.84 -4.18
CA GLU A 264 -22.52 0.93 -3.53
C GLU A 264 -21.52 0.38 -4.55
N ALA A 265 -21.97 0.05 -5.77
CA ALA A 265 -21.11 -0.32 -6.88
C ALA A 265 -20.16 0.82 -7.31
N LEU A 266 -20.65 2.07 -7.36
CA LEU A 266 -19.79 3.23 -7.60
C LEU A 266 -18.73 3.39 -6.50
N TYR A 267 -19.09 3.18 -5.23
CA TYR A 267 -18.14 3.25 -4.12
C TYR A 267 -17.06 2.18 -4.21
N ASN A 268 -17.44 0.96 -4.58
CA ASN A 268 -16.49 -0.13 -4.81
C ASN A 268 -15.48 0.23 -5.92
N MET A 269 -15.96 0.64 -7.09
CA MET A 269 -15.08 1.03 -8.20
C MET A 269 -14.19 2.23 -7.86
N ARG A 270 -14.72 3.22 -7.14
CA ARG A 270 -13.92 4.38 -6.70
C ARG A 270 -12.82 3.98 -5.72
N GLN A 271 -13.13 3.08 -4.78
CA GLN A 271 -12.15 2.58 -3.83
C GLN A 271 -11.06 1.78 -4.54
N TYR A 272 -11.44 0.92 -5.50
CA TYR A 272 -10.50 0.16 -6.31
C TYR A 272 -9.59 1.07 -7.16
N GLU A 273 -10.16 2.08 -7.84
CA GLU A 273 -9.42 3.10 -8.59
C GLU A 273 -8.35 3.77 -7.70
N ILE A 274 -8.72 4.19 -6.49
CA ILE A 274 -7.79 4.83 -5.55
C ILE A 274 -6.66 3.88 -5.14
N PHE A 275 -6.96 2.63 -4.82
CA PHE A 275 -5.92 1.66 -4.45
C PHE A 275 -4.98 1.36 -5.63
N LEU A 276 -5.50 1.21 -6.84
CA LEU A 276 -4.67 1.07 -8.04
C LEU A 276 -3.77 2.28 -8.26
N GLN A 277 -4.27 3.50 -8.05
CA GLN A 277 -3.46 4.73 -8.17
C GLN A 277 -2.34 4.80 -7.12
N ILE A 278 -2.60 4.37 -5.88
CA ILE A 278 -1.58 4.28 -4.83
C ILE A 278 -0.49 3.30 -5.25
N ILE A 279 -0.86 2.09 -5.67
CA ILE A 279 0.09 1.07 -6.11
C ILE A 279 0.89 1.56 -7.32
N LEU A 280 0.22 2.17 -8.31
CA LEU A 280 0.88 2.69 -9.51
C LEU A 280 1.92 3.77 -9.17
N SER A 281 1.60 4.66 -8.23
CA SER A 281 2.55 5.67 -7.74
C SER A 281 3.82 5.02 -7.19
N ASP A 282 3.68 3.96 -6.38
CA ASP A 282 4.84 3.24 -5.82
C ASP A 282 5.63 2.51 -6.91
N VAL A 283 4.96 1.91 -7.91
CA VAL A 283 5.64 1.27 -9.05
C VAL A 283 6.43 2.31 -9.87
N ILE A 284 5.88 3.52 -10.07
CA ILE A 284 6.59 4.62 -10.73
C ILE A 284 7.81 5.05 -9.92
N SER A 285 7.69 5.14 -8.59
CA SER A 285 8.84 5.42 -7.72
C SER A 285 9.92 4.33 -7.83
N CYS A 286 9.53 3.05 -7.85
CA CYS A 286 10.47 1.94 -8.09
C CYS A 286 11.19 2.11 -9.44
N ALA A 287 10.48 2.51 -10.50
CA ALA A 287 11.08 2.75 -11.81
C ALA A 287 12.17 3.84 -11.77
N GLN A 288 11.89 4.94 -11.07
CA GLN A 288 12.82 6.06 -10.92
C GLN A 288 14.08 5.66 -10.13
N GLU A 289 13.90 4.93 -9.03
CA GLU A 289 15.00 4.43 -8.21
C GLU A 289 15.88 3.44 -8.99
N VAL A 290 15.28 2.48 -9.71
CA VAL A 290 15.99 1.52 -10.55
C VAL A 290 16.80 2.22 -11.64
N GLU A 291 16.23 3.21 -12.34
CA GLU A 291 16.94 3.95 -13.38
C GLU A 291 18.17 4.70 -12.80
N MET A 292 18.01 5.32 -11.62
CA MET A 292 19.12 5.97 -10.92
C MET A 292 20.20 4.96 -10.51
N MET A 293 19.81 3.84 -9.90
CA MET A 293 20.74 2.80 -9.44
C MET A 293 21.49 2.16 -10.60
N MET A 294 20.86 1.96 -11.77
CA MET A 294 21.53 1.41 -12.96
C MET A 294 22.66 2.32 -13.44
N LYS A 295 22.43 3.64 -13.46
CA LYS A 295 23.46 4.64 -13.82
C LYS A 295 24.60 4.63 -12.80
N GLN A 296 24.28 4.56 -11.51
CA GLN A 296 25.27 4.50 -10.43
C GLN A 296 26.09 3.21 -10.49
N LEU A 297 25.44 2.05 -10.71
CA LEU A 297 26.11 0.76 -10.83
C LEU A 297 27.13 0.77 -11.98
N ALA A 298 26.73 1.26 -13.16
CA ALA A 298 27.62 1.37 -14.30
C ALA A 298 28.83 2.29 -14.01
N ALA A 299 28.59 3.44 -13.36
CA ALA A 299 29.65 4.37 -12.99
C ALA A 299 30.65 3.77 -11.98
N GLN A 300 30.16 3.07 -10.95
CA GLN A 300 31.01 2.43 -9.94
C GLN A 300 31.84 1.29 -10.53
N LEU A 301 31.25 0.46 -11.40
CA LEU A 301 31.97 -0.61 -12.11
C LEU A 301 33.08 -0.03 -13.01
N GLU A 302 32.80 1.03 -13.75
CA GLU A 302 33.80 1.69 -14.60
C GLU A 302 34.91 2.35 -13.78
N GLN A 303 34.57 3.03 -12.68
CA GLN A 303 35.55 3.58 -11.75
C GLN A 303 36.48 2.50 -11.21
N LEU A 304 35.93 1.33 -10.86
CA LEU A 304 36.70 0.20 -10.35
C LEU A 304 37.62 -0.40 -11.43
N LYS A 305 37.12 -0.56 -12.66
CA LYS A 305 37.93 -0.96 -13.83
C LYS A 305 39.13 -0.04 -13.99
N MET A 306 38.91 1.28 -13.99
CA MET A 306 39.98 2.27 -14.14
C MET A 306 40.96 2.27 -12.97
N THR A 307 40.47 2.04 -11.75
CA THR A 307 41.30 2.01 -10.53
C THR A 307 42.25 0.81 -10.51
N ILE A 308 41.80 -0.35 -11.01
CA ILE A 308 42.53 -1.62 -11.03
C ILE A 308 43.38 -1.77 -12.31
N ARG A 309 43.00 -1.09 -13.40
CA ARG A 309 43.67 -1.20 -14.71
C ARG A 309 45.17 -0.98 -14.59
N SER A 310 45.93 -1.97 -15.07
CA SER A 310 47.39 -1.93 -15.19
C SER A 310 48.18 -1.82 -13.88
N LYS A 311 47.57 -2.11 -12.72
CA LYS A 311 48.24 -2.13 -11.41
C LYS A 311 48.42 -3.57 -10.91
N THR A 312 49.62 -3.90 -10.44
CA THR A 312 49.93 -5.19 -9.79
C THR A 312 49.40 -5.27 -8.36
N ALA A 313 49.24 -4.14 -7.68
CA ALA A 313 48.64 -4.05 -6.35
C ALA A 313 47.92 -2.70 -6.22
N VAL A 314 46.75 -2.70 -5.58
CA VAL A 314 45.94 -1.51 -5.33
C VAL A 314 45.67 -1.39 -3.84
N PRO A 315 45.86 -0.21 -3.22
CA PRO A 315 45.53 -0.03 -1.81
C PRO A 315 44.06 -0.34 -1.52
N THR A 316 43.80 -1.10 -0.46
CA THR A 316 42.44 -1.46 -0.02
C THR A 316 41.58 -0.23 0.23
N SER A 317 42.18 0.85 0.75
CA SER A 317 41.52 2.16 0.96
C SER A 317 40.96 2.81 -0.31
N GLN A 318 41.43 2.40 -1.50
CA GLN A 318 40.91 2.90 -2.78
C GLN A 318 39.79 2.04 -3.36
N VAL A 319 39.82 0.72 -3.11
CA VAL A 319 38.89 -0.24 -3.75
C VAL A 319 37.75 -0.67 -2.84
N PHE A 320 37.96 -0.78 -1.53
CA PHE A 320 36.92 -1.21 -0.58
C PHE A 320 35.71 -0.29 -0.57
N PRO A 321 35.85 1.05 -0.58
CA PRO A 321 34.68 1.93 -0.64
C PRO A 321 33.82 1.70 -1.89
N ILE A 322 34.45 1.40 -3.03
CA ILE A 322 33.75 1.14 -4.29
C ILE A 322 33.05 -0.22 -4.25
N PHE A 323 33.70 -1.27 -3.72
CA PHE A 323 33.06 -2.57 -3.51
C PHE A 323 31.85 -2.48 -2.56
N ILE A 324 31.97 -1.70 -1.49
CA ILE A 324 30.87 -1.45 -0.57
C ILE A 324 29.72 -0.73 -1.28
N ALA A 325 30.01 0.29 -2.10
CA ALA A 325 29.01 0.98 -2.89
C ALA A 325 28.28 0.03 -3.86
N LEU A 326 29.01 -0.86 -4.55
CA LEU A 326 28.43 -1.88 -5.43
C LEU A 326 27.49 -2.84 -4.68
N ALA A 327 27.90 -3.31 -3.50
CA ALA A 327 27.09 -4.21 -2.69
C ALA A 327 25.82 -3.54 -2.16
N ASN A 328 25.91 -2.28 -1.74
CA ASN A 328 24.75 -1.52 -1.29
C ASN A 328 23.75 -1.29 -2.44
N LEU A 329 24.23 -0.87 -3.62
CA LEU A 329 23.39 -0.75 -4.82
C LEU A 329 22.70 -2.07 -5.16
N TRP A 330 23.42 -3.19 -5.05
CA TRP A 330 22.84 -4.51 -5.31
C TRP A 330 21.77 -4.90 -4.30
N THR A 331 21.98 -4.59 -3.02
CA THR A 331 20.97 -4.79 -1.98
C THR A 331 19.73 -3.97 -2.28
N SER A 332 19.88 -2.72 -2.72
CA SER A 332 18.76 -1.88 -3.13
C SER A 332 18.03 -2.42 -4.37
N PHE A 333 18.70 -3.03 -5.35
CA PHE A 333 18.01 -3.75 -6.43
C PHE A 333 17.22 -4.97 -5.92
N GLN A 334 17.74 -5.69 -4.93
CA GLN A 334 17.01 -6.81 -4.31
C GLN A 334 15.74 -6.30 -3.61
N ASP A 335 15.85 -5.18 -2.89
CA ASP A 335 14.73 -4.51 -2.24
C ASP A 335 13.61 -4.13 -3.24
N GLU A 336 13.96 -3.53 -4.38
CA GLU A 336 12.98 -3.21 -5.44
C GLU A 336 12.33 -4.45 -6.03
N THR A 337 13.08 -5.54 -6.16
CA THR A 337 12.55 -6.80 -6.71
C THR A 337 11.44 -7.35 -5.84
N VAL A 338 11.63 -7.31 -4.51
CA VAL A 338 10.63 -7.75 -3.55
C VAL A 338 9.43 -6.79 -3.53
N LEU A 339 9.68 -5.48 -3.55
CA LEU A 339 8.62 -4.46 -3.59
C LEU A 339 7.71 -4.63 -4.81
N ILE A 340 8.27 -4.74 -6.01
CA ILE A 340 7.50 -4.93 -7.25
C ILE A 340 6.67 -6.21 -7.20
N SER A 341 7.24 -7.31 -6.67
CA SER A 341 6.50 -8.56 -6.50
C SER A 341 5.28 -8.39 -5.60
N ILE A 342 5.41 -7.67 -4.48
CA ILE A 342 4.31 -7.43 -3.54
C ILE A 342 3.25 -6.51 -4.13
N LEU A 343 3.66 -5.42 -4.79
CA LEU A 343 2.74 -4.49 -5.45
C LEU A 343 1.92 -5.18 -6.56
N SER A 344 2.58 -6.04 -7.35
CA SER A 344 1.93 -6.87 -8.38
C SER A 344 0.94 -7.86 -7.75
N ASN A 345 1.35 -8.55 -6.68
CA ASN A 345 0.49 -9.48 -5.95
C ASN A 345 -0.71 -8.77 -5.32
N LEU A 346 -0.51 -7.60 -4.73
CA LEU A 346 -1.58 -6.81 -4.11
C LEU A 346 -2.63 -6.44 -5.16
N THR A 347 -2.20 -5.97 -6.33
CA THR A 347 -3.09 -5.67 -7.47
C THR A 347 -3.96 -6.87 -7.85
N THR A 348 -3.34 -8.05 -7.95
CA THR A 348 -4.02 -9.30 -8.32
C THR A 348 -5.05 -9.73 -7.28
N HIS A 349 -4.76 -9.54 -5.99
CA HIS A 349 -5.67 -9.92 -4.90
C HIS A 349 -6.80 -8.91 -4.65
N LEU A 350 -6.75 -7.72 -5.25
CA LEU A 350 -7.84 -6.75 -5.18
C LEU A 350 -8.98 -7.07 -6.19
N GLU A 351 -8.65 -7.66 -7.33
CA GLU A 351 -9.61 -7.98 -8.42
C GLU A 351 -10.82 -8.84 -7.96
N PRO A 352 -10.68 -9.85 -7.09
CA PRO A 352 -11.81 -10.65 -6.62
C PRO A 352 -12.92 -9.85 -5.91
N PHE A 353 -12.61 -8.67 -5.38
CA PHE A 353 -13.61 -7.80 -4.72
C PHE A 353 -14.51 -7.05 -5.72
N LEU A 354 -14.34 -7.28 -7.03
CA LEU A 354 -15.20 -6.73 -8.07
C LEU A 354 -16.29 -7.72 -8.53
N GLY A 355 -16.34 -8.93 -7.96
CA GLY A 355 -17.21 -10.01 -8.45
C GLY A 355 -18.72 -9.67 -8.48
N ALA A 356 -19.21 -8.81 -7.57
CA ALA A 356 -20.61 -8.38 -7.57
C ALA A 356 -21.01 -7.61 -8.85
N HIS A 357 -20.05 -6.97 -9.53
CA HIS A 357 -20.33 -6.16 -10.71
C HIS A 357 -20.84 -6.99 -11.88
N GLU A 358 -20.23 -8.15 -12.13
CA GLU A 358 -20.66 -9.05 -13.22
C GLU A 358 -22.07 -9.59 -12.99
N VAL A 359 -22.43 -9.82 -11.73
CA VAL A 359 -23.73 -10.39 -11.34
C VAL A 359 -24.83 -9.34 -11.39
N LEU A 360 -24.57 -8.12 -10.89
CA LEU A 360 -25.56 -7.04 -10.81
C LEU A 360 -25.71 -6.29 -12.13
N PHE A 361 -24.64 -6.20 -12.92
CA PHE A 361 -24.56 -5.39 -14.13
C PHE A 361 -24.12 -6.18 -15.38
N PRO A 362 -24.83 -7.27 -15.76
CA PRO A 362 -24.62 -7.87 -17.07
C PRO A 362 -24.74 -6.84 -18.19
N GLU A 363 -23.97 -7.03 -19.27
CA GLU A 363 -23.84 -6.08 -20.39
C GLU A 363 -25.20 -5.60 -20.94
N LYS A 364 -26.19 -6.50 -21.05
CA LYS A 364 -27.54 -6.16 -21.52
C LYS A 364 -28.28 -5.20 -20.60
N ILE A 365 -28.12 -5.35 -19.27
CA ILE A 365 -28.70 -4.45 -18.29
C ILE A 365 -28.02 -3.09 -18.41
N MET A 366 -26.68 -3.08 -18.48
CA MET A 366 -25.92 -1.83 -18.60
C MET A 366 -26.27 -1.05 -19.87
N GLN A 367 -26.38 -1.71 -21.02
CA GLN A 367 -26.81 -1.07 -22.26
C GLN A 367 -28.18 -0.40 -22.10
N GLY A 368 -29.19 -1.13 -21.59
CA GLY A 368 -30.53 -0.57 -21.38
C GLY A 368 -30.58 0.59 -20.37
N LEU A 369 -29.72 0.58 -19.34
CA LEU A 369 -29.62 1.69 -18.39
C LEU A 369 -28.96 2.93 -19.00
N LEU A 370 -28.06 2.74 -19.97
CA LEU A 370 -27.31 3.79 -20.66
C LEU A 370 -27.97 4.28 -21.95
N ASP A 371 -29.12 3.72 -22.33
CA ASP A 371 -29.88 4.18 -23.51
C ASP A 371 -30.13 5.70 -23.43
N ASP A 372 -29.80 6.37 -24.54
CA ASP A 372 -29.85 7.83 -24.73
C ASP A 372 -28.95 8.65 -23.78
N MET A 373 -27.85 8.07 -23.28
CA MET A 373 -26.92 8.76 -22.37
C MET A 373 -25.55 8.99 -23.00
N THR A 374 -25.02 10.21 -22.86
CA THR A 374 -23.60 10.48 -23.10
C THR A 374 -22.81 10.21 -21.83
N VAL A 375 -21.99 9.18 -21.85
CA VAL A 375 -21.09 8.83 -20.76
C VAL A 375 -19.91 9.79 -20.78
N LYS A 376 -19.71 10.50 -19.67
CA LYS A 376 -18.63 11.49 -19.52
C LYS A 376 -17.52 10.92 -18.66
N THR A 377 -16.28 11.26 -19.01
CA THR A 377 -15.13 11.07 -18.11
C THR A 377 -15.11 12.14 -17.04
N ASP A 378 -14.38 11.91 -15.94
CA ASP A 378 -14.22 12.92 -14.90
C ASP A 378 -13.48 14.17 -15.39
N ALA A 379 -12.50 14.00 -16.26
CA ALA A 379 -11.83 15.12 -16.92
C ALA A 379 -12.82 15.98 -17.72
N SER A 380 -13.80 15.36 -18.40
CA SER A 380 -14.86 16.09 -19.10
C SER A 380 -15.81 16.80 -18.13
N ARG A 381 -16.22 16.15 -17.03
CA ARG A 381 -17.04 16.78 -15.98
C ARG A 381 -16.38 18.02 -15.37
N ILE A 382 -15.07 17.96 -15.13
CA ILE A 382 -14.29 19.08 -14.61
C ILE A 382 -14.23 20.22 -15.64
N LYS A 383 -13.98 19.90 -16.91
CA LYS A 383 -13.84 20.88 -18.00
C LYS A 383 -15.12 21.67 -18.28
N GLU A 384 -16.30 21.06 -18.15
CA GLU A 384 -17.60 21.72 -18.40
C GLU A 384 -17.84 22.97 -17.54
N HIS A 385 -17.21 23.04 -16.37
CA HIS A 385 -17.42 24.13 -15.42
C HIS A 385 -16.17 25.00 -15.16
N MET A 386 -15.11 24.83 -15.96
CA MET A 386 -13.82 25.48 -15.73
C MET A 386 -13.88 27.02 -15.78
N GLU A 387 -14.77 27.58 -16.60
CA GLU A 387 -14.90 29.04 -16.78
C GLU A 387 -15.70 29.73 -15.66
N TYR A 388 -16.44 28.97 -14.85
CA TYR A 388 -17.35 29.51 -13.84
C TYR A 388 -16.72 29.55 -12.45
N LYS A 389 -15.86 30.53 -12.21
CA LYS A 389 -15.19 30.74 -10.91
C LYS A 389 -16.09 31.45 -9.89
N VAL A 390 -15.80 31.22 -8.60
CA VAL A 390 -16.39 31.98 -7.49
C VAL A 390 -15.86 33.42 -7.50
N HIS A 391 -16.75 34.40 -7.31
CA HIS A 391 -16.35 35.80 -7.17
C HIS A 391 -16.06 36.14 -5.71
N LEU A 392 -14.83 36.58 -5.43
CA LEU A 392 -14.39 36.97 -4.08
C LEU A 392 -15.26 38.09 -3.46
N SER A 393 -15.87 38.94 -4.29
CA SER A 393 -16.78 40.00 -3.86
C SER A 393 -18.01 39.47 -3.11
N ASP A 394 -18.42 38.24 -3.41
CA ASP A 394 -19.69 37.68 -2.95
C ASP A 394 -19.55 37.12 -1.52
N PHE A 395 -18.32 36.82 -1.09
CA PHE A 395 -18.02 36.20 0.19
C PHE A 395 -16.89 36.93 0.95
N LYS A 396 -17.20 38.08 1.55
CA LYS A 396 -16.20 38.93 2.26
C LYS A 396 -15.54 38.29 3.48
N LYS A 397 -16.13 37.23 4.05
CA LYS A 397 -15.69 36.59 5.31
C LYS A 397 -15.14 35.18 5.10
N LEU A 398 -15.20 34.65 3.88
CA LEU A 398 -14.73 33.31 3.57
C LEU A 398 -13.41 33.39 2.82
N GLU A 399 -12.53 32.45 3.10
CA GLU A 399 -11.23 32.35 2.44
C GLU A 399 -11.36 31.40 1.25
N TRP A 400 -11.15 31.94 0.06
CA TRP A 400 -11.14 31.20 -1.19
C TRP A 400 -9.74 31.22 -1.78
N LEU A 401 -9.24 30.03 -2.13
CA LEU A 401 -7.93 29.83 -2.71
C LEU A 401 -8.06 29.52 -4.20
N PHE A 402 -7.18 30.12 -4.98
CA PHE A 402 -7.13 29.97 -6.44
C PHE A 402 -5.71 29.61 -6.91
N PRO A 403 -5.58 28.89 -8.03
CA PRO A 403 -4.28 28.52 -8.58
C PRO A 403 -3.36 29.72 -8.83
N GLU A 404 -3.93 30.86 -9.23
CA GLU A 404 -3.15 32.04 -9.61
C GLU A 404 -2.59 32.83 -8.41
N THR A 405 -3.13 32.64 -7.21
CA THR A 405 -2.85 33.48 -6.04
C THR A 405 -2.29 32.72 -4.84
N THR A 406 -2.20 31.39 -4.92
CA THR A 406 -1.85 30.54 -3.78
C THR A 406 -0.56 29.79 -4.04
N GLU A 407 0.45 30.00 -3.20
CA GLU A 407 1.68 29.21 -3.25
C GLU A 407 1.41 27.75 -2.88
N ASN A 408 2.08 26.81 -3.55
CA ASN A 408 1.91 25.37 -3.33
C ASN A 408 0.44 24.90 -3.44
N PHE A 409 -0.36 25.52 -4.30
CA PHE A 409 -1.78 25.19 -4.48
C PHE A 409 -2.03 23.69 -4.71
N ASP A 410 -1.18 23.04 -5.51
CA ASP A 410 -1.31 21.60 -5.83
C ASP A 410 -0.99 20.67 -4.64
N LYS A 411 -0.41 21.20 -3.55
CA LYS A 411 -0.10 20.45 -2.33
C LYS A 411 -1.17 20.60 -1.24
N LEU A 412 -2.25 21.34 -1.51
CA LEU A 412 -3.34 21.51 -0.55
C LEU A 412 -4.05 20.17 -0.31
N LEU A 413 -4.21 19.80 0.95
CA LEU A 413 -4.90 18.58 1.35
C LEU A 413 -6.42 18.78 1.29
N ILE A 414 -6.98 18.53 0.10
CA ILE A 414 -8.40 18.66 -0.15
C ILE A 414 -9.15 17.52 0.56
N GLN A 415 -10.20 17.88 1.32
CA GLN A 415 -11.06 16.91 1.99
C GLN A 415 -11.78 16.01 1.00
N TYR A 416 -12.19 14.83 1.46
CA TYR A 416 -13.00 13.88 0.69
C TYR A 416 -12.32 13.45 -0.60
N ARG A 417 -10.98 13.35 -0.60
CA ARG A 417 -10.14 13.04 -1.78
C ARG A 417 -10.47 13.89 -3.01
N GLY A 418 -10.88 15.13 -2.82
CA GLY A 418 -11.20 16.03 -3.93
C GLY A 418 -12.58 15.88 -4.54
N PHE A 419 -13.45 14.99 -4.02
CA PHE A 419 -14.85 14.94 -4.43
C PHE A 419 -15.63 16.17 -3.98
N CYS A 420 -16.66 16.54 -4.75
CA CYS A 420 -17.51 17.66 -4.40
C CYS A 420 -18.34 17.38 -3.15
N GLY A 421 -17.98 18.03 -2.03
CA GLY A 421 -18.67 17.85 -0.76
C GLY A 421 -20.16 18.20 -0.79
N TYR A 422 -20.54 19.26 -1.52
CA TYR A 422 -21.94 19.67 -1.66
C TYR A 422 -22.79 18.64 -2.39
N THR A 423 -22.31 18.17 -3.55
CA THR A 423 -23.03 17.19 -4.36
C THR A 423 -23.20 15.90 -3.56
N PHE A 424 -22.13 15.39 -2.96
CA PHE A 424 -22.20 14.19 -2.13
C PHE A 424 -23.21 14.34 -0.97
N ALA A 425 -23.23 15.50 -0.30
CA ALA A 425 -24.17 15.77 0.79
C ALA A 425 -25.65 15.81 0.34
N THR A 426 -25.93 16.37 -0.84
CA THR A 426 -27.29 16.72 -1.30
C THR A 426 -27.90 15.72 -2.28
N THR A 427 -27.08 14.92 -2.97
CA THR A 427 -27.53 13.99 -4.04
C THR A 427 -27.32 12.53 -3.61
N ASP A 428 -27.84 12.23 -2.43
CA ASP A 428 -27.82 10.90 -1.82
C ASP A 428 -26.48 10.14 -1.83
N GLY A 429 -25.36 10.86 -1.74
CA GLY A 429 -24.02 10.27 -1.72
C GLY A 429 -23.38 10.07 -3.09
N LEU A 430 -23.87 10.71 -4.15
CA LEU A 430 -23.20 10.69 -5.47
C LEU A 430 -21.82 11.35 -5.39
N LEU A 431 -20.80 10.63 -5.88
CA LEU A 431 -19.42 11.09 -5.95
C LEU A 431 -19.13 11.69 -7.32
N LEU A 432 -19.06 13.03 -7.38
CA LEU A 432 -18.58 13.76 -8.55
C LEU A 432 -17.23 14.43 -8.24
N PRO A 433 -16.28 14.45 -9.18
CA PRO A 433 -15.00 15.11 -8.98
C PRO A 433 -15.22 16.60 -8.74
N GLY A 434 -14.53 17.14 -7.73
CA GLY A 434 -14.43 18.58 -7.54
C GLY A 434 -13.47 19.19 -8.55
N ASN A 435 -13.73 20.44 -8.92
CA ASN A 435 -12.84 21.23 -9.77
C ASN A 435 -12.16 22.34 -8.93
N PRO A 436 -10.87 22.20 -8.60
CA PRO A 436 -10.11 23.24 -7.90
C PRO A 436 -10.11 24.61 -8.60
N THR A 437 -10.26 24.67 -9.93
CA THR A 437 -10.22 25.93 -10.68
C THR A 437 -11.44 26.83 -10.43
N ILE A 438 -12.55 26.26 -9.95
CA ILE A 438 -13.74 27.03 -9.53
C ILE A 438 -13.42 27.89 -8.31
N GLY A 439 -12.49 27.43 -7.48
CA GLY A 439 -12.10 28.00 -6.19
C GLY A 439 -12.18 26.95 -5.09
N ILE A 440 -11.13 26.86 -4.27
CA ILE A 440 -11.11 26.01 -3.08
C ILE A 440 -11.59 26.84 -1.89
N LEU A 441 -12.62 26.36 -1.19
CA LEU A 441 -13.07 26.98 0.05
C LEU A 441 -12.22 26.46 1.21
N LYS A 442 -11.58 27.37 1.95
CA LYS A 442 -10.98 27.05 3.24
C LYS A 442 -12.00 27.30 4.36
N HIS A 443 -12.27 26.28 5.14
CA HIS A 443 -13.18 26.35 6.28
C HIS A 443 -12.65 25.52 7.45
N LYS A 444 -12.40 26.16 8.61
CA LYS A 444 -11.79 25.53 9.80
C LYS A 444 -10.50 24.73 9.48
N GLU A 445 -9.56 25.35 8.77
CA GLU A 445 -8.30 24.74 8.31
C GLU A 445 -8.47 23.50 7.40
N LYS A 446 -9.65 23.29 6.83
CA LYS A 446 -9.94 22.24 5.86
C LYS A 446 -10.28 22.84 4.50
N TYR A 447 -9.88 22.15 3.44
CA TYR A 447 -10.02 22.61 2.06
C TYR A 447 -11.07 21.79 1.32
N TYR A 448 -12.00 22.46 0.64
CA TYR A 448 -13.13 21.83 -0.05
C TYR A 448 -13.21 22.28 -1.50
N THR A 449 -13.48 21.33 -2.40
CA THR A 449 -13.67 21.55 -3.84
C THR A 449 -15.12 21.29 -4.25
N PHE A 450 -15.50 21.81 -5.42
CA PHE A 450 -16.87 21.74 -5.93
C PHE A 450 -16.89 21.43 -7.42
N ASN A 451 -17.90 20.70 -7.88
CA ASN A 451 -18.07 20.37 -9.30
C ASN A 451 -18.68 21.53 -10.10
N THR A 452 -19.40 22.45 -9.44
CA THR A 452 -20.03 23.64 -10.04
C THR A 452 -19.89 24.86 -9.13
N ARG A 453 -20.00 26.05 -9.72
CA ARG A 453 -20.05 27.31 -8.96
C ARG A 453 -21.26 27.36 -8.01
N ASP A 454 -22.41 26.89 -8.46
CA ASP A 454 -23.64 26.91 -7.65
C ASP A 454 -23.51 26.00 -6.43
N ALA A 455 -22.86 24.83 -6.57
CA ALA A 455 -22.52 23.96 -5.46
C ALA A 455 -21.57 24.65 -4.46
N ALA A 456 -20.58 25.40 -4.97
CA ALA A 456 -19.65 26.17 -4.14
C ALA A 456 -20.38 27.26 -3.33
N TYR A 457 -21.28 28.01 -3.96
CA TYR A 457 -22.06 29.06 -3.30
C TYR A 457 -23.01 28.46 -2.26
N SER A 458 -23.74 27.40 -2.63
CA SER A 458 -24.69 26.74 -1.74
C SER A 458 -24.00 26.14 -0.51
N PHE A 459 -22.79 25.58 -0.68
CA PHE A 459 -21.99 25.08 0.44
C PHE A 459 -21.48 26.20 1.34
N ALA A 460 -21.01 27.30 0.74
CA ALA A 460 -20.45 28.45 1.43
C ALA A 460 -21.46 29.18 2.34
N GLU A 461 -22.76 29.10 2.03
CA GLU A 461 -23.82 29.66 2.89
C GLU A 461 -23.91 28.94 4.24
N ASN A 462 -23.69 27.63 4.29
CA ASN A 462 -23.74 26.86 5.53
C ASN A 462 -22.86 25.60 5.47
N PRO A 463 -21.53 25.74 5.57
CA PRO A 463 -20.60 24.60 5.46
C PRO A 463 -20.86 23.50 6.49
N GLU A 464 -21.15 23.87 7.74
CA GLU A 464 -21.37 22.91 8.83
C GLU A 464 -22.54 21.96 8.55
N LYS A 465 -23.65 22.49 8.04
CA LYS A 465 -24.81 21.67 7.66
C LYS A 465 -24.42 20.56 6.70
N TYR A 466 -23.67 20.87 5.64
CA TYR A 466 -23.27 19.87 4.66
C TYR A 466 -22.23 18.93 5.24
N ILE A 467 -21.22 19.42 5.96
CA ILE A 467 -20.22 18.58 6.63
C ILE A 467 -20.89 17.55 7.56
N ASP A 468 -21.92 17.94 8.32
CA ASP A 468 -22.65 17.02 9.19
C ASP A 468 -23.50 16.01 8.39
N LEU A 469 -24.14 16.42 7.29
CA LEU A 469 -24.82 15.48 6.38
C LEU A 469 -23.87 14.43 5.81
N ILE A 470 -22.63 14.81 5.48
CA ILE A 470 -21.58 13.90 4.99
C ILE A 470 -21.22 12.88 6.06
N LYS A 471 -21.01 13.33 7.31
CA LYS A 471 -20.73 12.43 8.45
C LYS A 471 -21.87 11.44 8.68
N GLU A 472 -23.11 11.91 8.67
CA GLU A 472 -24.28 11.05 8.87
C GLU A 472 -24.45 10.01 7.75
N LYS A 473 -24.06 10.35 6.51
CA LYS A 473 -24.00 9.38 5.40
C LYS A 473 -22.91 8.34 5.62
N ALA A 474 -21.70 8.77 6.00
CA ALA A 474 -20.58 7.85 6.25
C ALA A 474 -20.81 6.90 7.44
N LYS A 475 -21.60 7.31 8.43
CA LYS A 475 -22.02 6.40 9.52
C LYS A 475 -22.94 5.28 9.04
N LYS A 476 -23.78 5.55 8.04
CA LYS A 476 -24.70 4.55 7.45
C LYS A 476 -24.01 3.63 6.45
N HIS A 477 -23.03 4.17 5.73
CA HIS A 477 -22.24 3.49 4.70
C HIS A 477 -20.77 3.51 5.13
N ALA A 478 -20.36 2.51 5.91
CA ALA A 478 -19.04 2.48 6.54
C ALA A 478 -17.89 2.44 5.52
N GLU A 479 -18.13 1.93 4.31
CA GLU A 479 -17.19 1.97 3.19
C GLU A 479 -16.79 3.41 2.81
N LEU A 480 -17.66 4.41 3.08
CA LEU A 480 -17.36 5.82 2.78
C LEU A 480 -16.35 6.42 3.75
N ILE A 481 -16.13 5.80 4.92
CA ILE A 481 -15.20 6.33 5.93
C ILE A 481 -13.77 6.35 5.37
N GLN A 482 -13.31 5.23 4.83
CA GLN A 482 -11.97 5.15 4.24
C GLN A 482 -11.93 5.80 2.85
N LEU A 483 -12.97 5.62 2.04
CA LEU A 483 -13.05 6.20 0.70
C LEU A 483 -12.89 7.73 0.73
N LEU A 484 -13.45 8.40 1.74
CA LEU A 484 -13.42 9.85 1.89
C LEU A 484 -12.42 10.34 2.95
N GLU A 485 -11.55 9.46 3.47
CA GLU A 485 -10.54 9.75 4.49
C GLU A 485 -11.10 10.41 5.77
N LEU A 486 -12.20 9.86 6.30
CA LEU A 486 -12.91 10.41 7.45
C LEU A 486 -12.44 9.83 8.79
N HIS A 487 -11.38 9.02 8.84
CA HIS A 487 -10.91 8.31 10.04
C HIS A 487 -10.78 9.22 11.27
N GLN A 488 -10.15 10.39 11.12
CA GLN A 488 -9.98 11.37 12.21
C GLN A 488 -11.29 11.85 12.83
N GLN A 489 -12.40 11.75 12.09
CA GLN A 489 -13.73 12.15 12.55
C GLN A 489 -14.44 11.02 13.32
N PHE A 490 -13.87 9.81 13.30
CA PHE A 490 -14.37 8.57 13.92
C PHE A 490 -13.32 7.89 14.82
N GLU A 491 -12.24 8.60 15.19
CA GLU A 491 -11.10 8.13 15.98
C GLU A 491 -11.43 7.76 17.44
N THR A 492 -12.62 8.09 17.95
CA THR A 492 -13.08 7.73 19.30
C THR A 492 -13.34 6.23 19.52
N LEU A 493 -13.03 5.38 18.56
CA LEU A 493 -13.23 3.93 18.62
C LEU A 493 -11.97 3.21 18.12
N ILE A 494 -11.04 2.95 19.05
CA ILE A 494 -9.85 2.07 19.05
C ILE A 494 -9.11 1.88 17.69
N PRO A 495 -7.81 2.24 17.58
CA PRO A 495 -7.02 1.99 16.38
C PRO A 495 -6.85 0.49 16.08
N TYR A 496 -7.00 0.13 14.80
CA TYR A 496 -6.91 -1.25 14.30
C TYR A 496 -5.53 -1.91 14.47
N SER A 497 -4.48 -1.13 14.77
CA SER A 497 -3.10 -1.61 14.90
C SER A 497 -2.75 -2.28 16.24
N GLN A 498 -3.72 -2.52 17.13
CA GLN A 498 -3.46 -3.11 18.46
C GLN A 498 -4.07 -4.50 18.70
N ILE A 499 -4.62 -5.15 17.68
CA ILE A 499 -5.22 -6.49 17.87
C ILE A 499 -4.19 -7.62 17.76
N ASP A 500 -3.04 -7.40 17.11
CA ASP A 500 -1.96 -8.37 17.03
C ASP A 500 -0.87 -8.10 18.08
N THR A 501 -1.10 -8.59 19.30
CA THR A 501 -0.04 -9.00 20.25
C THR A 501 -0.44 -10.25 21.02
#